data_AF-A0A357FRZ9-F1
#
_entry.id   AF-A0A357FRZ9-F1
#
_cell.length_a   1.000
_cell.length_b   1.000
_cell.length_c   1.000
_cell.angle_alpha   90.00
_cell.angle_beta   90.00
_cell.angle_gamma   90.00
#
_symmetry.space_group_name_H-M   'P 1'
#
loop_
_entity.id
_entity.type
_entity.pdbx_description
1 polymer ?
#
loop_
_entity_poly.entity_id
_entity_poly.type
_entity_poly.pdbx_seq_one_letter_code
_entity_poly.pdbx_strand_id
1 'polypeptide(L)'
;RKRLQYSLDLCRSVQNKPAQFSCFGMHEWAMVYQGGPEGRARHEGKLPMRLSQAEIDAVVEARPTCCSHFDAFRFFTDNAKPFNKLHPTQDGRITNEQPGCLHTNMDLYKWAAKSMPWVGSELLWDTFEYAIRCREIDMRASPYDCSSLGLEPIRIETEAGRAEYEQAQRALTAAGKPLRARLIAALQNLLEAAPAFSTNIDISPKK
;
A
#
# COMPACT_ATOMS: atom_id res chain seq x y z
N ARG A 1 18.11 -10.88 -9.81
CA ARG A 1 17.67 -10.16 -11.04
C ARG A 1 16.14 -10.08 -11.17
N LYS A 2 15.38 -11.17 -11.38
CA LYS A 2 13.91 -11.16 -11.59
C LYS A 2 13.12 -10.31 -10.57
N ARG A 3 13.42 -10.45 -9.27
CA ARG A 3 12.79 -9.66 -8.19
C ARG A 3 12.99 -8.14 -8.35
N LEU A 4 14.21 -7.73 -8.71
CA LEU A 4 14.56 -6.31 -8.89
C LEU A 4 13.88 -5.75 -10.14
N GLN A 5 13.83 -6.54 -11.22
CA GLN A 5 13.08 -6.20 -12.43
C GLN A 5 11.60 -5.98 -12.13
N TYR A 6 10.98 -6.90 -11.37
CA TYR A 6 9.60 -6.75 -10.94
C TYR A 6 9.35 -5.46 -10.15
N SER A 7 10.22 -5.13 -9.18
CA SER A 7 10.11 -3.89 -8.41
C SER A 7 10.24 -2.64 -9.30
N LEU A 8 11.14 -2.68 -10.29
CA LEU A 8 11.29 -1.60 -11.27
C LEU A 8 10.02 -1.44 -12.13
N ASP A 9 9.51 -2.54 -12.68
CA ASP A 9 8.33 -2.53 -13.56
C ASP A 9 7.08 -2.07 -12.83
N LEU A 10 6.90 -2.52 -11.58
CA LEU A 10 5.81 -2.05 -10.72
C LEU A 10 5.92 -0.54 -10.45
N CYS A 11 7.10 -0.06 -10.05
CA CYS A 11 7.27 1.37 -9.76
C CYS A 11 7.03 2.24 -11.01
N ARG A 12 7.54 1.82 -12.18
CA ARG A 12 7.29 2.50 -13.47
C ARG A 12 5.80 2.51 -13.82
N SER A 13 5.13 1.36 -13.68
CA SER A 13 3.69 1.26 -13.95
C SER A 13 2.89 2.20 -13.05
N VAL A 14 3.19 2.24 -11.75
CA VAL A 14 2.54 3.15 -10.80
C VAL A 14 2.82 4.62 -11.13
N GLN A 15 4.05 4.97 -11.53
CA GLN A 15 4.42 6.34 -11.86
C GLN A 15 3.64 6.90 -13.06
N ASN A 16 3.27 6.04 -14.02
CA ASN A 16 2.64 6.44 -15.27
C ASN A 16 1.11 6.39 -15.26
N LYS A 17 0.49 6.04 -14.11
CA LYS A 17 -0.96 5.96 -13.97
C LYS A 17 -1.57 7.23 -13.36
N PRO A 18 -2.83 7.54 -13.68
CA PRO A 18 -3.57 8.57 -12.96
C PRO A 18 -3.78 8.16 -11.49
N ALA A 19 -3.66 9.13 -10.59
CA ALA A 19 -3.94 8.92 -9.18
C ALA A 19 -5.47 8.88 -8.93
N GLN A 20 -5.90 7.95 -8.08
CA GLN A 20 -7.28 7.78 -7.62
C GLN A 20 -7.36 8.00 -6.11
N PHE A 21 -8.34 8.79 -5.66
CA PHE A 21 -8.48 9.22 -4.26
C PHE A 21 -9.81 8.82 -3.61
N SER A 22 -10.63 8.02 -4.29
CA SER A 22 -11.97 7.65 -3.86
C SER A 22 -12.05 6.47 -2.87
N CYS A 23 -10.91 5.90 -2.46
CA CYS A 23 -10.87 4.75 -1.55
C CYS A 23 -11.03 5.15 -0.07
N PHE A 24 -10.60 6.37 0.28
CA PHE A 24 -10.71 6.95 1.64
C PHE A 24 -10.15 6.11 2.79
N GLY A 25 -9.26 5.14 2.54
CA GLY A 25 -8.74 4.29 3.62
C GLY A 25 -9.72 3.21 4.08
N MET A 26 -10.79 2.95 3.32
CA MET A 26 -11.84 1.98 3.65
C MET A 26 -11.39 0.51 3.76
N HIS A 27 -10.10 0.21 3.55
CA HIS A 27 -9.61 -1.17 3.65
C HIS A 27 -9.65 -1.69 5.09
N GLU A 28 -9.26 -0.92 6.10
CA GLU A 28 -9.36 -1.37 7.50
C GLU A 28 -10.81 -1.59 7.92
N TRP A 29 -11.74 -0.77 7.42
CA TRP A 29 -13.18 -0.92 7.64
C TRP A 29 -13.71 -2.23 7.03
N ALA A 30 -13.30 -2.54 5.80
CA ALA A 30 -13.63 -3.80 5.15
C ALA A 30 -12.97 -5.03 5.82
N MET A 31 -11.85 -4.85 6.53
CA MET A 31 -11.24 -5.93 7.31
C MET A 31 -11.99 -6.23 8.60
N VAL A 32 -12.80 -5.31 9.13
CA VAL A 32 -13.56 -5.47 10.38
C VAL A 32 -15.08 -5.55 10.16
N TYR A 33 -15.53 -5.49 8.92
CA TYR A 33 -16.94 -5.64 8.55
C TYR A 33 -17.53 -6.93 9.13
N GLN A 34 -18.68 -6.83 9.79
CA GLN A 34 -19.36 -7.92 10.51
C GLN A 34 -18.46 -8.62 11.54
N GLY A 35 -17.63 -7.85 12.23
CA GLY A 35 -16.73 -8.34 13.29
C GLY A 35 -15.37 -8.81 12.81
N GLY A 36 -15.08 -8.83 11.51
CA GLY A 36 -13.79 -9.26 10.97
C GLY A 36 -13.69 -10.78 10.69
N PRO A 37 -12.53 -11.29 10.24
CA PRO A 37 -12.34 -12.72 10.02
C PRO A 37 -12.64 -13.51 11.30
N GLU A 38 -13.46 -14.56 11.21
CA GLU A 38 -13.92 -15.37 12.36
C GLU A 38 -14.73 -14.58 13.42
N GLY A 39 -15.26 -13.40 13.06
CA GLY A 39 -16.00 -12.52 13.98
C GLY A 39 -15.11 -11.79 14.97
N ARG A 40 -13.79 -11.70 14.70
CA ARG A 40 -12.83 -10.94 15.50
C ARG A 40 -12.02 -9.95 14.68
N ALA A 41 -11.89 -8.74 15.19
CA ALA A 41 -11.10 -7.70 14.53
C ALA A 41 -9.59 -7.98 14.72
N ARG A 42 -8.78 -7.71 13.70
CA ARG A 42 -7.32 -8.00 13.69
C ARG A 42 -6.55 -7.37 14.86
N HIS A 43 -6.98 -6.19 15.31
CA HIS A 43 -6.39 -5.46 16.42
C HIS A 43 -7.23 -5.52 17.70
N GLU A 44 -8.18 -6.46 17.79
CA GLU A 44 -8.95 -6.72 19.00
C GLU A 44 -7.99 -6.94 20.19
N GLY A 45 -8.24 -6.21 21.29
CA GLY A 45 -7.38 -6.22 22.48
C GLY A 45 -6.15 -5.32 22.43
N LYS A 46 -5.87 -4.62 21.32
CA LYS A 46 -4.77 -3.63 21.22
C LYS A 46 -5.25 -2.19 21.18
N LEU A 47 -6.31 -1.92 20.42
CA LEU A 47 -6.95 -0.60 20.32
C LEU A 47 -8.48 -0.77 20.34
N PRO A 48 -9.22 0.12 21.03
CA PRO A 48 -10.68 0.09 20.99
C PRO A 48 -11.20 0.55 19.63
N MET A 49 -12.47 0.27 19.33
CA MET A 49 -13.15 0.82 18.16
C MET A 49 -13.70 2.22 18.47
N ARG A 50 -13.71 3.12 17.48
CA ARG A 50 -14.30 4.46 17.61
C ARG A 50 -15.83 4.46 17.54
N LEU A 51 -16.37 3.47 16.82
CA LEU A 51 -17.78 3.34 16.50
C LEU A 51 -18.26 1.94 16.90
N SER A 52 -19.57 1.78 17.09
CA SER A 52 -20.16 0.45 17.25
C SER A 52 -20.02 -0.37 15.96
N GLN A 53 -20.11 -1.69 16.08
CA GLN A 53 -20.03 -2.58 14.91
C GLN A 53 -21.11 -2.25 13.87
N ALA A 54 -22.34 -1.93 14.31
CA ALA A 54 -23.43 -1.58 13.40
C ALA A 54 -23.15 -0.29 12.61
N GLU A 55 -22.51 0.71 13.23
CA GLU A 55 -22.10 1.93 12.54
C GLU A 55 -20.95 1.69 11.55
N ILE A 56 -19.98 0.84 11.92
CA ILE A 56 -18.90 0.42 11.02
C ILE A 56 -19.48 -0.29 9.79
N ASP A 57 -20.40 -1.23 10.00
CA ASP A 57 -21.04 -1.98 8.93
C ASP A 57 -21.83 -1.06 8.00
N ALA A 58 -22.60 -0.11 8.56
CA ALA A 58 -23.32 0.89 7.77
C ALA A 58 -22.39 1.75 6.91
N VAL A 59 -21.19 2.09 7.38
CA VAL A 59 -20.19 2.85 6.61
C VAL A 59 -19.64 2.03 5.44
N VAL A 60 -19.41 0.72 5.63
CA VAL A 60 -18.97 -0.20 4.57
C VAL A 60 -20.08 -0.41 3.52
N GLU A 61 -21.33 -0.57 3.95
CA GLU A 61 -22.48 -0.81 3.07
C GLU A 61 -22.89 0.42 2.27
N ALA A 62 -22.77 1.62 2.84
CA ALA A 62 -23.25 2.86 2.22
C ALA A 62 -22.49 3.24 0.94
N ARG A 63 -21.26 2.75 0.74
CA ARG A 63 -20.42 3.14 -0.40
C ARG A 63 -19.53 1.99 -0.88
N PRO A 64 -19.48 1.71 -2.19
CA PRO A 64 -18.54 0.74 -2.71
C PRO A 64 -17.09 1.14 -2.42
N THR A 65 -16.28 0.17 -1.99
CA THR A 65 -14.84 0.36 -1.85
C THR A 65 -14.16 0.28 -3.23
N CYS A 66 -12.99 0.89 -3.38
CA CYS A 66 -12.22 0.84 -4.64
C CYS A 66 -10.72 0.61 -4.38
N CYS A 67 -10.44 -0.25 -3.41
CA CYS A 67 -9.08 -0.66 -3.08
C CYS A 67 -8.46 -1.38 -4.29
N SER A 68 -7.37 -0.82 -4.82
CA SER A 68 -6.60 -1.42 -5.92
C SER A 68 -5.34 -2.14 -5.46
N HIS A 69 -5.10 -2.16 -4.13
CA HIS A 69 -3.88 -2.67 -3.53
C HIS A 69 -4.08 -4.09 -2.98
N PHE A 70 -3.36 -5.06 -3.53
CA PHE A 70 -3.57 -6.47 -3.19
C PHE A 70 -3.27 -6.82 -1.72
N ASP A 71 -2.20 -6.28 -1.12
CA ASP A 71 -1.87 -6.64 0.28
C ASP A 71 -2.92 -6.14 1.28
N ALA A 72 -3.68 -5.09 0.94
CA ALA A 72 -4.81 -4.65 1.73
C ALA A 72 -6.06 -5.49 1.40
N PHE A 73 -6.37 -5.67 0.11
CA PHE A 73 -7.56 -6.39 -0.33
C PHE A 73 -7.63 -7.84 0.18
N ARG A 74 -6.50 -8.55 0.21
CA ARG A 74 -6.46 -9.97 0.65
C ARG A 74 -6.87 -10.20 2.11
N PHE A 75 -7.00 -9.14 2.89
CA PHE A 75 -7.44 -9.19 4.28
C PHE A 75 -8.89 -8.77 4.50
N PHE A 76 -9.60 -8.33 3.45
CA PHE A 76 -11.03 -8.04 3.55
C PHE A 76 -11.76 -9.31 4.01
N THR A 77 -12.82 -9.14 4.81
CA THR A 77 -13.71 -10.26 5.11
C THR A 77 -14.37 -10.77 3.83
N ASP A 78 -14.74 -12.05 3.79
CA ASP A 78 -15.38 -12.62 2.61
C ASP A 78 -16.68 -11.90 2.24
N ASN A 79 -17.41 -11.41 3.25
CA ASN A 79 -18.63 -10.62 3.07
C ASN A 79 -18.35 -9.17 2.62
N ALA A 80 -17.16 -8.61 2.91
CA ALA A 80 -16.77 -7.27 2.45
C ALA A 80 -16.21 -7.25 1.03
N LYS A 81 -15.61 -8.35 0.56
CA LYS A 81 -14.99 -8.44 -0.78
C LYS A 81 -15.93 -8.02 -1.94
N PRO A 82 -17.22 -8.41 -1.96
CA PRO A 82 -18.15 -8.01 -3.03
C PRO A 82 -18.41 -6.50 -3.11
N PHE A 83 -18.18 -5.74 -2.04
CA PHE A 83 -18.35 -4.28 -2.06
C PHE A 83 -17.19 -3.56 -2.75
N ASN A 84 -16.06 -4.24 -2.99
CA ASN A 84 -14.93 -3.62 -3.68
C ASN A 84 -15.11 -3.70 -5.18
N LYS A 85 -15.05 -2.54 -5.87
CA LYS A 85 -15.19 -2.46 -7.33
C LYS A 85 -14.11 -3.22 -8.10
N LEU A 86 -12.98 -3.49 -7.45
CA LEU A 86 -11.85 -4.22 -8.02
C LEU A 86 -11.65 -5.52 -7.24
N HIS A 87 -11.09 -6.54 -7.88
CA HIS A 87 -10.62 -7.75 -7.20
C HIS A 87 -9.11 -7.91 -7.45
N PRO A 88 -8.25 -7.08 -6.80
CA PRO A 88 -6.82 -7.18 -7.00
C PRO A 88 -6.32 -8.58 -6.66
N THR A 89 -5.43 -9.10 -7.50
CA THR A 89 -4.70 -10.35 -7.27
C THR A 89 -3.21 -10.05 -7.08
N GLN A 90 -2.47 -11.03 -6.56
CA GLN A 90 -1.03 -10.92 -6.39
C GLN A 90 -0.31 -10.61 -7.71
N ASP A 91 -0.67 -11.33 -8.77
CA ASP A 91 -0.08 -11.16 -10.10
C ASP A 91 -0.60 -9.89 -10.80
N GLY A 92 -1.77 -9.39 -10.39
CA GLY A 92 -2.40 -8.18 -10.92
C GLY A 92 -1.87 -6.86 -10.37
N ARG A 93 -0.88 -6.85 -9.45
CA ARG A 93 -0.37 -5.60 -8.84
C ARG A 93 0.11 -4.58 -9.86
N ILE A 94 0.87 -5.02 -10.87
CA ILE A 94 1.38 -4.13 -11.93
C ILE A 94 0.22 -3.48 -12.68
N THR A 95 -0.93 -4.15 -12.82
CA THR A 95 -2.12 -3.60 -13.48
C THR A 95 -2.91 -2.68 -12.55
N ASN A 96 -3.12 -3.08 -11.29
CA ASN A 96 -4.08 -2.45 -10.39
C ASN A 96 -3.50 -1.32 -9.54
N GLU A 97 -2.25 -1.42 -9.11
CA GLU A 97 -1.68 -0.43 -8.20
C GLU A 97 -1.51 0.94 -8.88
N GLN A 98 -1.74 2.01 -8.11
CA GLN A 98 -1.89 3.37 -8.61
C GLN A 98 -1.35 4.40 -7.60
N PRO A 99 -0.86 5.58 -8.05
CA PRO A 99 -0.03 6.46 -7.22
C PRO A 99 -0.81 7.27 -6.17
N GLY A 100 -2.14 7.30 -6.25
CA GLY A 100 -3.05 7.82 -5.23
C GLY A 100 -3.20 6.90 -4.02
N CYS A 101 -2.96 5.60 -4.16
CA CYS A 101 -3.18 4.66 -3.06
C CYS A 101 -2.16 4.89 -1.95
N LEU A 102 -2.63 5.10 -0.72
CA LEU A 102 -1.76 5.28 0.45
C LEU A 102 -0.81 4.08 0.62
N HIS A 103 -1.33 2.85 0.44
CA HIS A 103 -0.54 1.62 0.57
C HIS A 103 0.52 1.46 -0.51
N THR A 104 0.20 1.74 -1.78
CA THR A 104 1.19 1.73 -2.86
C THR A 104 2.32 2.74 -2.61
N ASN A 105 2.04 3.84 -1.92
CA ASN A 105 3.05 4.80 -1.51
C ASN A 105 3.87 4.31 -0.30
N MET A 106 3.21 3.80 0.74
CA MET A 106 3.86 3.21 1.92
C MET A 106 4.84 2.08 1.51
N ASP A 107 4.47 1.31 0.50
CA ASP A 107 5.25 0.21 -0.04
C ASP A 107 6.57 0.60 -0.72
N LEU A 108 6.84 1.89 -0.97
CA LEU A 108 8.16 2.31 -1.44
C LEU A 108 9.27 1.81 -0.49
N TYR A 109 9.00 1.81 0.83
CA TYR A 109 9.90 1.21 1.80
C TYR A 109 10.07 -0.30 1.60
N LYS A 110 8.97 -1.05 1.41
CA LYS A 110 9.01 -2.49 1.13
C LYS A 110 9.88 -2.80 -0.09
N TRP A 111 9.76 -2.01 -1.16
CA TRP A 111 10.53 -2.21 -2.38
C TRP A 111 11.98 -1.79 -2.26
N ALA A 112 12.28 -0.70 -1.54
CA ALA A 112 13.65 -0.33 -1.19
C ALA A 112 14.33 -1.41 -0.35
N ALA A 113 13.67 -1.88 0.73
CA ALA A 113 14.17 -2.93 1.61
C ALA A 113 14.47 -4.24 0.85
N LYS A 114 13.58 -4.67 -0.05
CA LYS A 114 13.80 -5.85 -0.92
C LYS A 114 14.92 -5.67 -1.94
N SER A 115 15.38 -4.45 -2.13
CA SER A 115 16.44 -4.08 -3.07
C SER A 115 17.76 -3.71 -2.37
N MET A 116 17.84 -3.88 -1.06
CA MET A 116 19.10 -3.77 -0.32
C MET A 116 20.06 -4.93 -0.64
N PRO A 117 21.38 -4.68 -0.65
CA PRO A 117 22.04 -3.41 -0.31
C PRO A 117 22.14 -2.40 -1.46
N TRP A 118 21.69 -2.77 -2.67
CA TRP A 118 22.06 -2.08 -3.91
C TRP A 118 21.46 -0.68 -4.09
N VAL A 119 20.35 -0.36 -3.43
CA VAL A 119 19.70 0.96 -3.53
C VAL A 119 20.23 2.01 -2.54
N GLY A 120 21.17 1.61 -1.67
CA GLY A 120 21.76 2.49 -0.65
C GLY A 120 20.89 2.67 0.60
N SER A 121 21.55 2.90 1.74
CA SER A 121 20.89 3.08 3.03
C SER A 121 20.12 4.40 3.14
N GLU A 122 20.57 5.46 2.48
CA GLU A 122 19.89 6.77 2.47
C GLU A 122 18.47 6.64 1.89
N LEU A 123 18.32 6.05 0.70
CA LEU A 123 17.00 5.86 0.09
C LEU A 123 16.11 4.91 0.91
N LEU A 124 16.70 3.88 1.53
CA LEU A 124 15.98 3.02 2.46
C LEU A 124 15.41 3.81 3.63
N TRP A 125 16.21 4.69 4.23
CA TRP A 125 15.81 5.52 5.36
C TRP A 125 14.72 6.54 4.97
N ASP A 126 14.90 7.25 3.85
CA ASP A 126 13.91 8.22 3.37
C ASP A 126 12.55 7.56 3.09
N THR A 127 12.56 6.34 2.51
CA THR A 127 11.33 5.60 2.27
C THR A 127 10.71 5.06 3.55
N PHE A 128 11.52 4.72 4.56
CA PHE A 128 11.05 4.32 5.89
C PHE A 128 10.35 5.47 6.62
N GLU A 129 10.98 6.64 6.70
CA GLU A 129 10.36 7.85 7.30
C GLU A 129 9.06 8.21 6.58
N TYR A 130 9.05 8.10 5.25
CA TYR A 130 7.84 8.30 4.46
C TYR A 130 6.75 7.27 4.76
N ALA A 131 7.11 6.00 4.93
CA ALA A 131 6.16 4.94 5.28
C ALA A 131 5.52 5.18 6.67
N ILE A 132 6.27 5.74 7.64
CA ILE A 132 5.72 6.15 8.94
C ILE A 132 4.63 7.22 8.75
N ARG A 133 4.91 8.25 7.94
CA ARG A 133 3.92 9.29 7.64
C ARG A 133 2.67 8.73 6.95
N CYS A 134 2.82 7.78 6.03
CA CYS A 134 1.68 7.09 5.44
C CYS A 134 0.89 6.32 6.51
N ARG A 135 1.59 5.59 7.39
CA ARG A 135 0.96 4.80 8.45
C ARG A 135 0.18 5.66 9.44
N GLU A 136 0.65 6.86 9.75
CA GLU A 136 -0.10 7.78 10.60
C GLU A 136 -1.48 8.11 10.01
N ILE A 137 -1.54 8.48 8.73
CA ILE A 137 -2.81 8.79 8.05
C ILE A 137 -3.69 7.55 7.95
N ASP A 138 -3.10 6.39 7.70
CA ASP A 138 -3.79 5.09 7.66
C ASP A 138 -4.49 4.77 8.99
N MET A 139 -3.77 4.93 10.10
CA MET A 139 -4.29 4.70 11.45
C MET A 139 -5.37 5.71 11.83
N ARG A 140 -5.15 7.01 11.54
CA ARG A 140 -6.10 8.07 11.84
C ARG A 140 -7.43 7.89 11.09
N ALA A 141 -7.41 7.32 9.89
CA ALA A 141 -8.61 7.04 9.09
C ALA A 141 -9.29 5.70 9.40
N SER A 142 -8.66 4.86 10.21
CA SER A 142 -9.15 3.52 10.54
C SER A 142 -10.39 3.58 11.46
N PRO A 143 -11.15 2.47 11.63
CA PRO A 143 -12.23 2.40 12.60
C PRO A 143 -11.74 2.30 14.06
N TYR A 144 -10.43 2.14 14.28
CA TYR A 144 -9.82 2.04 15.59
C TYR A 144 -9.58 3.42 16.22
N ASP A 145 -9.77 3.51 17.53
CA ASP A 145 -9.42 4.68 18.32
C ASP A 145 -7.91 4.63 18.63
N CYS A 146 -7.18 5.55 18.02
CA CYS A 146 -5.73 5.68 18.16
C CYS A 146 -5.33 6.84 19.10
N SER A 147 -6.27 7.41 19.86
CA SER A 147 -6.00 8.55 20.76
C SER A 147 -4.93 8.25 21.82
N SER A 148 -4.84 7.00 22.28
CA SER A 148 -3.79 6.55 23.21
C SER A 148 -2.37 6.63 22.62
N LEU A 149 -2.26 6.73 21.29
CA LEU A 149 -1.03 6.92 20.54
C LEU A 149 -0.79 8.40 20.16
N GLY A 150 -1.65 9.32 20.62
CA GLY A 150 -1.60 10.74 20.28
C GLY A 150 -2.13 11.06 18.88
N LEU A 151 -2.94 10.17 18.29
CA LEU A 151 -3.43 10.31 16.92
C LEU A 151 -4.92 10.66 16.90
N GLU A 152 -5.23 11.89 16.48
CA GLU A 152 -6.61 12.35 16.30
C GLU A 152 -7.27 11.73 15.05
N PRO A 153 -8.50 11.20 15.17
CA PRO A 153 -9.17 10.53 14.05
C PRO A 153 -9.50 11.45 12.87
N ILE A 154 -9.23 10.96 11.66
CA ILE A 154 -9.82 11.48 10.42
C ILE A 154 -11.13 10.72 10.20
N ARG A 155 -12.25 11.38 10.47
CA ARG A 155 -13.59 10.76 10.51
C ARG A 155 -14.19 10.53 9.12
N ILE A 156 -13.66 9.56 8.38
CA ILE A 156 -14.06 9.27 6.99
C ILE A 156 -15.52 8.81 6.82
N GLU A 157 -16.22 8.49 7.91
CA GLU A 157 -17.67 8.30 7.96
C GLU A 157 -18.42 9.60 7.58
N THR A 158 -17.81 10.76 7.81
CA THR A 158 -18.35 12.09 7.47
C THR A 158 -17.81 12.62 6.13
N GLU A 159 -18.53 13.55 5.50
CA GLU A 159 -18.06 14.21 4.28
C GLU A 159 -16.82 15.07 4.52
N ALA A 160 -16.80 15.83 5.62
CA ALA A 160 -15.65 16.64 6.01
C ALA A 160 -14.39 15.79 6.24
N GLY A 161 -14.51 14.65 6.93
CA GLY A 161 -13.38 13.76 7.16
C GLY A 161 -12.88 13.08 5.87
N ARG A 162 -13.76 12.80 4.90
CA ARG A 162 -13.32 12.33 3.57
C ARG A 162 -12.55 13.41 2.81
N ALA A 163 -12.98 14.67 2.90
CA ALA A 163 -12.25 15.79 2.29
C ALA A 163 -10.87 15.97 2.93
N GLU A 164 -10.77 15.90 4.26
CA GLU A 164 -9.50 15.92 5.00
C GLU A 164 -8.60 14.76 4.56
N TYR A 165 -9.13 13.53 4.51
CA TYR A 165 -8.38 12.36 4.08
C TYR A 165 -7.86 12.51 2.65
N GLU A 166 -8.71 12.95 1.72
CA GLU A 166 -8.31 13.16 0.33
C GLU A 166 -7.18 14.19 0.22
N GLN A 167 -7.26 15.30 0.97
CA GLN A 167 -6.19 16.30 1.01
C GLN A 167 -4.87 15.70 1.51
N ALA A 168 -4.91 14.95 2.61
CA ALA A 168 -3.74 14.25 3.15
C ALA A 168 -3.18 13.22 2.16
N GLN A 169 -4.06 12.45 1.51
CA GLN A 169 -3.69 11.45 0.52
C GLN A 169 -3.01 12.09 -0.70
N ARG A 170 -3.51 13.24 -1.19
CA ARG A 170 -2.88 14.01 -2.27
C ARG A 170 -1.50 14.52 -1.89
N ALA A 171 -1.34 15.02 -0.66
CA ALA A 171 -0.04 15.47 -0.15
C ALA A 171 0.97 14.31 -0.08
N LEU A 172 0.55 13.14 0.41
CA LEU A 172 1.38 11.93 0.39
C LEU A 172 1.73 11.54 -1.05
N THR A 173 0.75 11.44 -1.95
CA THR A 173 1.01 11.13 -3.37
C THR A 173 2.05 12.06 -3.99
N ALA A 174 2.00 13.37 -3.71
CA ALA A 174 3.00 14.32 -4.17
C ALA A 174 4.38 14.04 -3.57
N ALA A 175 4.46 13.84 -2.25
CA ALA A 175 5.71 13.53 -1.55
C ALA A 175 6.36 12.20 -1.96
N GLY A 176 5.55 11.20 -2.33
CA GLY A 176 6.05 9.90 -2.79
C GLY A 176 6.62 9.90 -4.21
N LYS A 177 6.31 10.91 -5.05
CA LYS A 177 6.81 11.01 -6.43
C LYS A 177 8.34 11.01 -6.51
N PRO A 178 9.08 11.90 -5.82
CA PRO A 178 10.55 11.91 -5.89
C PRO A 178 11.18 10.64 -5.34
N LEU A 179 10.62 10.05 -4.27
CA LEU A 179 11.12 8.78 -3.72
C LEU A 179 10.98 7.63 -4.71
N ARG A 180 9.82 7.53 -5.38
CA ARG A 180 9.59 6.54 -6.44
C ARG A 180 10.56 6.74 -7.61
N ALA A 181 10.80 7.97 -8.04
CA ALA A 181 11.74 8.28 -9.11
C ALA A 181 13.18 7.87 -8.75
N ARG A 182 13.63 8.16 -7.53
CA ARG A 182 14.95 7.73 -7.02
C ARG A 182 15.09 6.20 -6.99
N LEU A 183 14.07 5.49 -6.51
CA LEU A 183 14.06 4.02 -6.50
C LEU A 183 14.09 3.44 -7.90
N ILE A 184 13.34 4.01 -8.84
CA ILE A 184 13.35 3.61 -10.25
C ILE A 184 14.75 3.80 -10.85
N ALA A 185 15.38 4.96 -10.65
CA ALA A 185 16.72 5.23 -11.18
C ALA A 185 17.77 4.27 -10.59
N ALA A 186 17.74 4.02 -9.27
CA ALA A 186 18.66 3.08 -8.63
C ALA A 186 18.51 1.66 -9.18
N LEU A 187 17.27 1.18 -9.37
CA LEU A 187 16.99 -0.15 -9.92
C LEU A 187 17.39 -0.27 -11.40
N GLN A 188 17.16 0.78 -12.21
CA GLN A 188 17.57 0.84 -13.61
C GLN A 188 19.09 0.71 -13.74
N ASN A 189 19.83 1.59 -13.05
CA ASN A 189 21.29 1.59 -13.08
C ASN A 189 21.87 0.24 -12.67
N LEU A 190 21.31 -0.38 -11.63
CA LEU A 190 21.72 -1.70 -11.16
C LEU A 190 21.46 -2.82 -12.19
N LEU A 191 20.32 -2.80 -12.86
CA LEU A 191 19.93 -3.82 -13.84
C LEU A 191 20.67 -3.66 -15.17
N GLU A 192 21.08 -2.45 -15.53
CA GLU A 192 21.92 -2.14 -16.69
C GLU A 192 23.39 -2.49 -16.44
N ALA A 193 23.91 -2.18 -15.25
CA ALA A 193 25.30 -2.48 -14.87
C ALA A 193 25.59 -3.97 -14.68
N ALA A 194 24.56 -4.79 -14.44
CA ALA A 194 24.71 -6.24 -14.36
C ALA A 194 24.69 -6.86 -15.77
N PRO A 195 25.82 -7.27 -16.37
CA PRO A 195 25.78 -8.07 -17.58
C PRO A 195 24.92 -9.31 -17.35
N ALA A 196 24.21 -9.76 -18.39
CA ALA A 196 23.61 -11.08 -18.36
C ALA A 196 24.77 -12.07 -18.15
N PHE A 197 24.80 -12.76 -17.01
CA PHE A 197 25.69 -13.91 -16.85
C PHE A 197 25.28 -14.92 -17.94
N SER A 198 26.02 -14.93 -19.04
CA SER A 198 25.93 -15.97 -20.05
C SER A 198 26.49 -17.22 -19.40
N THR A 199 25.61 -18.16 -19.04
CA THR A 199 26.00 -19.50 -18.61
C THR A 199 26.42 -20.30 -19.85
N ASN A 200 27.47 -19.87 -20.54
CA ASN A 200 28.19 -20.68 -21.51
C ASN A 200 29.53 -21.06 -20.89
N ILE A 201 29.48 -21.86 -19.82
CA ILE A 201 30.65 -22.66 -19.44
C ILE A 201 30.53 -23.93 -20.29
N ASP A 202 31.28 -23.97 -21.38
CA ASP A 202 31.51 -25.19 -22.14
C ASP A 202 32.34 -26.13 -21.26
N ILE A 203 31.69 -27.16 -20.69
CA ILE A 203 32.34 -28.22 -19.89
C ILE A 203 32.74 -29.39 -20.81
N SER A 204 32.94 -29.14 -22.11
CA SER A 204 33.48 -30.18 -22.99
C SER A 204 34.90 -30.56 -22.52
N PRO A 205 35.15 -31.85 -22.20
CA PRO A 205 36.48 -32.28 -21.81
C PRO A 205 37.43 -32.08 -22.99
N LYS A 206 38.52 -31.35 -22.77
CA LYS A 206 39.63 -31.29 -23.74
C LYS A 206 40.17 -32.71 -23.89
N LYS A 207 40.13 -33.21 -25.13
CA LYS A 207 40.73 -34.47 -25.56
C LYS A 207 42.23 -34.48 -25.36
#